data_AF-A0A7V0Q6M3-F1
#
_entry.id   AF-A0A7V0Q6M3-F1
#
_cell.length_a   1.000
_cell.length_b   1.000
_cell.length_c   1.000
_cell.angle_alpha   90.00
_cell.angle_beta   90.00
_cell.angle_gamma   90.00
#
_symmetry.space_group_name_H-M   'P 1'
#
loop_
_entity.id
_entity.type
_entity.pdbx_description
1 polymer ?
#
loop_
_entity_poly.entity_id
_entity_poly.type
_entity_poly.pdbx_seq_one_letter_code
_entity_poly.pdbx_strand_id
1 'polypeptide(L)'
;MDIDRGSLARIDRRLLTGLGDDEALRTVRVPVTGAKRSTWKRYCDAAGVSMGRAVAMLMDREVLSVFGEHTGGVWPVFAQQVVEALSNRGARLEGRERIVDTDEARMRERSERLRRWEDELEARESRAEFASKIASRHSTNHAKIRRNERCPANQASGTSAATV
;
A
#
# COMPACT_ATOMS: atom_id res chain seq x y z
N MET A 1 28.91 41.53 -13.16
CA MET A 1 29.25 41.15 -14.55
C MET A 1 28.00 40.58 -15.17
N ASP A 2 27.56 41.14 -16.30
CA ASP A 2 26.33 40.75 -16.97
C ASP A 2 26.58 39.42 -17.72
N ILE A 3 25.75 38.42 -17.47
CA ILE A 3 25.92 37.11 -18.11
C ILE A 3 25.44 37.26 -19.55
N ASP A 4 26.32 36.98 -20.50
CA ASP A 4 25.99 36.98 -21.91
C ASP A 4 24.81 36.02 -22.17
N ARG A 5 23.69 36.59 -22.58
CA ARG A 5 22.46 35.85 -22.90
C ARG A 5 22.70 34.82 -24.00
N GLY A 6 23.70 35.04 -24.87
CA GLY A 6 24.11 34.07 -25.88
C GLY A 6 24.69 32.78 -25.29
N SER A 7 25.44 32.88 -24.21
CA SER A 7 26.02 31.75 -23.50
C SER A 7 24.95 30.89 -22.80
N LEU A 8 23.96 31.54 -22.16
CA LEU A 8 22.77 30.86 -21.60
C LEU A 8 21.96 30.14 -22.68
N ALA A 9 21.68 30.81 -23.80
CA ALA A 9 20.93 30.23 -24.90
C ALA A 9 21.64 29.02 -25.53
N ARG A 10 22.97 29.01 -25.53
CA ARG A 10 23.76 27.89 -26.09
C ARG A 10 23.79 26.68 -25.14
N ILE A 11 23.81 26.91 -23.82
CA ILE A 11 23.69 25.85 -22.80
C ILE A 11 22.31 25.21 -22.86
N ASP A 12 21.26 26.04 -22.88
CA ASP A 12 19.88 25.58 -22.94
C ASP A 12 19.63 24.74 -24.19
N ARG A 13 20.09 25.21 -25.35
CA ARG A 13 19.97 24.48 -26.62
C ARG A 13 20.72 23.14 -26.60
N ARG A 14 21.89 23.03 -25.96
CA ARG A 14 22.61 21.75 -25.84
C ARG A 14 21.91 20.75 -24.92
N LEU A 15 21.37 21.22 -23.79
CA LEU A 15 20.61 20.38 -22.87
C LEU A 15 19.34 19.85 -23.54
N LEU A 16 18.61 20.72 -24.24
CA LEU A 16 17.39 20.35 -24.93
C LEU A 16 17.65 19.42 -26.14
N THR A 17 18.74 19.64 -26.89
CA THR A 17 19.10 18.76 -28.03
C THR A 17 19.50 17.35 -27.56
N GLY A 18 20.11 17.21 -26.37
CA GLY A 18 20.43 15.92 -25.78
C GLY A 18 19.23 15.18 -25.17
N LEU A 19 18.15 15.90 -24.84
CA LEU A 19 16.94 15.33 -24.24
C LEU A 19 15.93 14.77 -25.26
N GLY A 20 16.07 15.08 -26.55
CA GLY A 20 15.08 14.73 -27.57
C GLY A 20 13.74 15.45 -27.36
N ASP A 21 12.99 15.67 -28.44
CA ASP A 21 11.76 16.48 -28.49
C ASP A 21 10.55 15.85 -27.76
N ASP A 22 10.71 15.38 -26.54
CA ASP A 22 9.62 14.90 -25.69
C ASP A 22 9.41 15.90 -24.53
N GLU A 23 8.79 17.02 -24.90
CA GLU A 23 8.58 18.26 -24.14
C GLU A 23 7.56 18.13 -23.00
N ALA A 24 7.68 17.06 -22.23
CA ALA A 24 7.08 16.93 -20.92
C ALA A 24 8.19 16.45 -20.01
N LEU A 25 8.54 17.25 -19.01
CA LEU A 25 9.41 16.88 -17.88
C LEU A 25 9.09 15.45 -17.40
N ARG A 26 9.74 14.44 -18.01
CA ARG A 26 9.61 13.06 -17.60
C ARG A 26 10.31 13.01 -16.26
N THR A 27 9.51 13.11 -15.19
CA THR A 27 9.89 12.46 -13.95
C THR A 27 10.21 11.02 -14.33
N VAL A 28 11.52 10.72 -14.45
CA VAL A 28 11.97 9.36 -14.71
C VAL A 28 11.52 8.56 -13.50
N ARG A 29 10.36 7.91 -13.64
CA ARG A 29 9.85 6.96 -12.66
C ARG A 29 10.78 5.77 -12.76
N VAL A 30 11.82 5.76 -11.92
CA VAL A 30 12.62 4.57 -11.70
C VAL A 30 11.72 3.59 -10.95
N PRO A 31 11.34 2.44 -11.55
CA PRO A 31 10.54 1.45 -10.84
C PRO A 31 11.41 0.79 -9.77
N VAL A 32 11.27 1.26 -8.54
CA VAL A 32 11.92 0.65 -7.38
C VAL A 32 10.91 -0.25 -6.69
N THR A 33 11.19 -1.55 -6.59
CA THR A 33 10.36 -2.48 -5.82
C THR A 33 10.37 -2.09 -4.33
N GLY A 34 9.32 -2.45 -3.58
CA GLY A 34 9.25 -2.15 -2.14
C GLY A 34 10.47 -2.64 -1.35
N ALA A 35 11.01 -3.81 -1.70
CA ALA A 35 12.23 -4.37 -1.12
C ALA A 35 13.47 -3.51 -1.39
N LYS A 36 13.63 -3.02 -2.63
CA LYS A 36 14.73 -2.11 -2.99
C LYS A 36 14.61 -0.77 -2.26
N ARG A 37 13.40 -0.19 -2.16
CA ARG A 37 13.16 1.04 -1.38
C ARG A 37 13.51 0.85 0.09
N SER A 38 13.09 -0.26 0.69
CA SER A 38 13.35 -0.57 2.10
C SER A 38 14.84 -0.79 2.39
N THR A 39 15.57 -1.38 1.45
CA THR A 39 17.02 -1.55 1.55
C THR A 39 17.73 -0.20 1.46
N TRP A 40 17.31 0.65 0.53
CA TRP A 40 17.86 2.00 0.38
C TRP A 40 17.59 2.87 1.61
N LYS A 41 16.37 2.82 2.16
CA LYS A 41 16.01 3.53 3.40
C LYS A 41 16.95 3.15 4.54
N ARG A 42 17.22 1.86 4.74
CA ARG A 42 18.15 1.37 5.76
C ARG A 42 19.59 1.89 5.59
N TYR A 43 20.10 1.98 4.36
CA TYR A 43 21.41 2.57 4.11
C TYR A 43 21.44 4.07 4.42
N CYS A 44 20.38 4.80 4.03
CA CYS A 44 20.23 6.21 4.33
C CYS A 44 20.14 6.48 5.85
N ASP A 45 19.35 5.68 6.57
CA ASP A 45 19.22 5.75 8.02
C ASP A 45 20.56 5.49 8.72
N ALA A 46 21.31 4.45 8.30
CA ALA A 46 22.63 4.14 8.83
C ALA A 46 23.66 5.25 8.58
N ALA A 47 23.53 5.96 7.45
CA ALA A 47 24.36 7.11 7.10
C ALA A 47 23.86 8.43 7.70
N GLY A 48 22.74 8.45 8.43
CA GLY A 48 22.16 9.65 9.03
C GLY A 48 21.67 10.69 8.02
N VAL A 49 21.35 10.28 6.79
CA VAL A 49 20.90 11.17 5.71
C VAL A 49 19.51 10.79 5.24
N SER A 50 18.66 11.77 4.94
CA SER A 50 17.35 11.47 4.33
C SER A 50 17.54 10.87 2.93
N MET A 51 16.62 10.00 2.53
CA MET A 51 16.69 9.33 1.24
C MET A 51 16.65 10.34 0.08
N GLY A 52 15.86 11.41 0.22
CA GLY A 52 15.85 12.53 -0.73
C GLY A 52 17.20 13.25 -0.84
N ARG A 53 17.90 13.47 0.28
CA ARG A 53 19.23 14.08 0.29
C ARG A 53 20.29 13.16 -0.33
N ALA A 54 20.24 11.86 -0.05
CA ALA A 54 21.13 10.88 -0.66
C ALA A 54 20.98 10.84 -2.19
N VAL A 55 19.75 10.90 -2.69
CA VAL A 55 19.48 10.96 -4.14
C VAL A 55 20.00 12.25 -4.76
N ALA A 56 19.82 13.40 -4.09
CA ALA A 56 20.35 14.68 -4.56
C ALA A 56 21.88 14.65 -4.66
N MET A 57 22.57 14.14 -3.62
CA MET A 57 24.03 13.99 -3.64
C MET A 57 24.53 13.06 -4.75
N LEU A 58 23.80 11.98 -5.05
CA LEU A 58 24.13 11.10 -6.18
C LEU A 58 23.94 11.83 -7.51
N MET A 59 22.84 12.57 -7.68
CA MET A 59 22.64 13.39 -8.88
C MET A 59 23.75 14.42 -9.05
N ASP A 60 24.18 15.09 -7.98
CA ASP A 60 25.28 16.05 -8.01
C ASP A 60 26.59 15.41 -8.42
N ARG A 61 26.91 14.23 -7.84
CA ARG A 61 28.12 13.50 -8.18
C ARG A 61 28.13 13.08 -9.65
N GLU A 62 27.03 12.57 -10.17
CA GLU A 62 26.93 12.16 -11.57
C GLU A 62 26.99 13.36 -12.52
N VAL A 63 26.25 14.44 -12.22
CA VAL A 63 26.30 15.69 -12.98
C VAL A 63 27.73 16.25 -12.97
N LEU A 64 28.36 16.39 -11.81
CA LEU A 64 29.73 16.87 -11.70
C LEU A 64 30.74 15.93 -12.37
N SER A 65 30.53 14.61 -12.35
CA SER A 65 31.39 13.66 -13.04
C SER A 65 31.28 13.78 -14.56
N VAL A 66 30.11 14.09 -15.11
CA VAL A 66 29.89 14.30 -16.55
C VAL A 66 30.49 15.64 -17.01
N PHE A 67 30.49 16.67 -16.16
CA PHE A 67 30.97 18.01 -16.53
C PHE A 67 32.40 18.34 -16.04
N GLY A 68 32.96 17.52 -15.14
CA GLY A 68 34.22 17.78 -14.43
C GLY A 68 35.48 17.75 -15.30
N GLU A 69 35.45 17.19 -16.50
CA GLU A 69 36.62 17.17 -17.38
C GLU A 69 36.84 18.47 -18.17
N HIS A 70 35.88 19.40 -18.23
CA HIS A 70 35.89 20.44 -19.27
C HIS A 70 35.89 21.92 -18.85
N THR A 71 36.05 22.29 -17.57
CA THR A 71 35.93 23.73 -17.23
C THR A 71 36.86 24.22 -16.12
N GLY A 72 38.06 24.62 -16.52
CA GLY A 72 38.82 25.60 -15.77
C GLY A 72 38.08 26.95 -15.78
N GLY A 73 37.50 27.34 -14.65
CA GLY A 73 37.47 28.76 -14.25
C GLY A 73 36.15 29.50 -14.03
N VAL A 74 34.94 28.93 -14.25
CA VAL A 74 33.69 29.75 -14.19
C VAL A 74 32.63 29.30 -13.16
N TRP A 75 32.87 28.25 -12.38
CA TRP A 75 31.81 27.60 -11.58
C TRP A 75 31.52 28.02 -10.10
N PRO A 76 32.05 29.09 -9.48
CA PRO A 76 31.72 29.36 -8.06
C PRO A 76 30.29 29.85 -7.81
N VAL A 77 29.76 30.75 -8.65
CA VAL A 77 28.44 31.39 -8.42
C VAL A 77 27.27 30.44 -8.72
N PHE A 78 27.45 29.55 -9.70
CA PHE A 78 26.47 28.49 -10.00
C PHE A 78 26.41 27.42 -8.89
N ALA A 79 27.52 27.16 -8.20
CA ALA A 79 27.52 26.19 -7.11
C ALA A 79 26.54 26.58 -5.99
N GLN A 80 26.46 27.86 -5.65
CA GLN A 80 25.58 28.30 -4.56
C GLN A 80 24.08 28.24 -4.93
N GLN A 81 23.70 28.67 -6.14
CA GLN A 81 22.31 28.55 -6.61
C GLN A 81 21.89 27.09 -6.79
N VAL A 82 22.80 26.22 -7.25
CA VAL A 82 22.56 24.78 -7.34
C VAL A 82 22.34 24.17 -5.96
N VAL A 83 23.20 24.49 -4.98
CA VAL A 83 23.04 24.02 -3.59
C VAL A 83 21.71 24.46 -2.99
N GLU A 84 21.29 25.70 -3.24
CA GLU A 84 20.00 26.22 -2.75
C GLU A 84 18.81 25.52 -3.45
N ALA A 85 18.85 25.36 -4.77
CA ALA A 85 17.82 24.65 -5.53
C ALA A 85 17.68 23.18 -5.09
N LEU A 86 18.81 22.52 -4.81
CA LEU A 86 18.84 21.15 -4.30
C LEU A 86 18.35 21.06 -2.86
N SER A 87 18.67 22.03 -2.02
CA SER A 87 18.15 22.10 -0.64
C SER A 87 16.63 22.24 -0.66
N ASN A 88 16.10 23.12 -1.51
CA ASN A 88 14.66 23.29 -1.71
C ASN A 88 14.00 22.01 -2.24
N ARG A 89 14.64 21.34 -3.20
CA ARG A 89 14.16 20.05 -3.73
C ARG A 89 14.21 18.95 -2.66
N GLY A 90 15.27 18.90 -1.86
CA GLY A 90 15.43 17.98 -0.74
C GLY A 90 14.32 18.15 0.29
N ALA A 91 14.06 19.39 0.73
CA ALA A 91 12.97 19.71 1.65
C ALA A 91 11.59 19.30 1.09
N ARG A 92 11.35 19.54 -0.21
CA ARG A 92 10.13 19.09 -0.88
C ARG A 92 10.01 17.57 -0.92
N LEU A 93 11.10 16.85 -1.15
CA LEU A 93 11.12 15.38 -1.14
C LEU A 93 10.87 14.83 0.26
N GLU A 94 11.47 15.41 1.29
CA GLU A 94 11.21 15.04 2.68
C GLU A 94 9.74 15.26 3.06
N GLY A 95 9.14 16.36 2.62
CA GLY A 95 7.69 16.58 2.81
C GLY A 95 6.85 15.47 2.18
N ARG A 96 7.17 15.07 0.94
CA ARG A 96 6.49 13.98 0.26
C ARG A 96 6.73 12.62 0.93
N GLU A 97 7.93 12.39 1.45
CA GLU A 97 8.28 11.18 2.18
C GLU A 97 7.44 11.04 3.45
N ARG A 98 7.28 12.12 4.22
CA ARG A 98 6.41 12.13 5.42
C ARG A 98 4.96 11.80 5.10
N ILE A 99 4.44 12.31 3.98
CA ILE A 99 3.08 12.00 3.51
C ILE A 99 2.94 10.51 3.21
N VAL A 100 3.89 9.95 2.45
CA VAL A 100 3.90 8.52 2.12
C VAL A 100 4.00 7.67 3.38
N ASP A 101 4.87 8.02 4.32
CA ASP A 101 5.03 7.28 5.58
C ASP A 101 3.74 7.33 6.43
N THR A 102 3.02 8.46 6.41
CA THR A 102 1.71 8.61 7.08
C THR A 102 0.64 7.75 6.43
N ASP A 103 0.56 7.75 5.10
CA ASP A 103 -0.39 6.92 4.37
C ASP A 103 -0.08 5.42 4.54
N GLU A 104 1.19 5.05 4.57
CA GLU A 104 1.63 3.68 4.83
C GLU A 104 1.22 3.21 6.23
N ALA A 105 1.38 4.07 7.25
CA ALA A 105 0.93 3.79 8.61
C ALA A 105 -0.60 3.59 8.67
N ARG A 106 -1.37 4.45 7.99
CA ARG A 106 -2.83 4.32 7.89
C ARG A 106 -3.25 3.02 7.21
N MET A 107 -2.53 2.59 6.17
CA MET A 107 -2.82 1.33 5.47
C MET A 107 -2.49 0.11 6.33
N ARG A 108 -1.41 0.17 7.13
CA ARG A 108 -1.09 -0.88 8.12
C ARG A 108 -2.20 -1.03 9.17
N GLU A 109 -2.65 0.09 9.76
CA GLU A 109 -3.74 0.08 10.74
C GLU A 109 -5.04 -0.51 10.15
N ARG A 110 -5.41 -0.09 8.93
CA ARG A 110 -6.58 -0.64 8.23
C ARG A 110 -6.45 -2.14 7.99
N SER A 111 -5.26 -2.61 7.61
CA SER A 111 -5.00 -4.03 7.36
C SER A 111 -5.10 -4.85 8.63
N GLU A 112 -4.55 -4.35 9.75
CA GLU A 112 -4.67 -5.00 11.06
C GLU A 112 -6.11 -5.07 11.52
N ARG A 113 -6.87 -4.00 11.32
CA ARG A 113 -8.31 -4.00 11.62
C ARG A 113 -9.01 -5.07 10.79
N LEU A 114 -8.80 -5.11 9.48
CA LEU A 114 -9.43 -6.12 8.61
C LEU A 114 -9.13 -7.55 9.08
N ARG A 115 -7.88 -7.86 9.44
CA ARG A 115 -7.52 -9.17 10.00
C ARG A 115 -8.32 -9.52 11.25
N ARG A 116 -8.49 -8.58 12.19
CA ARG A 116 -9.31 -8.82 13.38
C ARG A 116 -10.77 -9.10 13.04
N TRP A 117 -11.31 -8.40 12.04
CA TRP A 117 -12.68 -8.65 11.57
C TRP A 117 -12.80 -10.01 10.89
N GLU A 118 -11.80 -10.44 10.12
CA GLU A 118 -11.72 -11.78 9.54
C GLU A 118 -11.71 -12.86 10.64
N ASP A 119 -10.85 -12.72 11.64
CA ASP A 119 -10.76 -13.65 12.77
C ASP A 119 -12.10 -13.74 13.55
N GLU A 120 -12.77 -12.61 13.77
CA GLU A 120 -14.07 -12.59 14.44
C GLU A 120 -15.15 -13.27 13.60
N LEU A 121 -15.12 -13.07 12.28
CA LEU A 121 -16.07 -13.69 11.36
C LEU A 121 -15.90 -15.21 11.34
N GLU A 122 -14.65 -15.69 11.26
CA GLU A 122 -14.31 -17.12 11.32
C GLU A 122 -14.75 -17.75 12.66
N ALA A 123 -14.58 -17.04 13.78
CA ALA A 123 -15.05 -17.48 15.08
C ALA A 123 -16.58 -17.52 15.19
N ARG A 124 -17.31 -16.63 14.51
CA ARG A 124 -18.78 -16.66 14.42
C ARG A 124 -19.25 -17.82 13.55
N GLU A 125 -18.60 -18.04 12.42
CA GLU A 125 -18.90 -19.15 11.51
C GLU A 125 -18.70 -20.50 12.20
N SER A 126 -17.55 -20.70 12.85
CA SER A 126 -17.26 -21.92 13.62
C SER A 126 -18.31 -22.21 14.71
N ARG A 127 -18.81 -21.17 15.39
CA ARG A 127 -19.89 -21.30 16.38
C ARG A 127 -21.22 -21.67 15.74
N ALA A 128 -21.56 -21.07 14.60
CA ALA A 128 -22.79 -21.36 13.88
C ALA A 128 -22.79 -22.81 13.35
N GLU A 129 -21.66 -23.27 12.81
CA GLU A 129 -21.49 -24.67 12.40
C GLU A 129 -21.66 -25.64 13.57
N PHE A 130 -21.06 -25.33 14.71
CA PHE A 130 -21.19 -26.17 15.91
C PHE A 130 -22.64 -26.22 16.41
N ALA A 131 -23.32 -25.08 16.46
CA ALA A 131 -24.74 -25.02 16.82
C ALA A 131 -25.61 -25.82 15.84
N SER A 132 -25.34 -25.74 14.54
CA SER A 132 -26.02 -26.54 13.51
C SER A 132 -25.81 -28.06 13.69
N LYS A 133 -24.58 -28.47 14.02
CA LYS A 133 -24.25 -29.87 14.35
C LYS A 133 -24.99 -30.36 15.60
N ILE A 134 -25.17 -29.52 16.62
CA ILE A 134 -25.97 -29.88 17.80
C ILE A 134 -27.46 -29.97 17.46
N ALA A 135 -28.01 -29.00 16.73
CA ALA A 135 -29.43 -28.98 16.35
C ALA A 135 -29.83 -30.21 15.51
N SER A 136 -28.99 -30.61 14.56
CA SER A 136 -29.22 -31.82 13.73
C SER A 136 -29.16 -33.13 14.56
N ARG A 137 -28.30 -33.20 15.58
CA ARG A 137 -28.27 -34.34 16.53
C ARG A 137 -29.52 -34.40 17.41
N HIS A 138 -30.02 -33.27 17.86
CA HIS A 138 -31.27 -33.24 18.64
C HIS A 138 -32.48 -33.68 17.82
N SER A 139 -32.59 -33.23 16.56
CA SER A 139 -33.67 -33.63 15.65
C SER A 139 -33.68 -35.14 15.37
N THR A 140 -32.51 -35.73 15.13
CA THR A 140 -32.37 -37.18 14.88
C THR A 140 -32.70 -38.04 16.10
N ASN A 141 -32.41 -37.57 17.31
CA ASN A 141 -32.80 -38.24 18.55
C ASN A 141 -34.31 -38.10 18.84
N HIS A 142 -34.90 -36.93 18.61
CA HIS A 142 -36.33 -36.70 18.81
C HIS A 142 -37.19 -37.52 17.83
N ALA A 143 -36.71 -37.73 16.60
CA ALA A 143 -37.39 -38.56 15.60
C ALA A 143 -37.47 -40.06 16.00
N LYS A 144 -36.53 -40.56 16.81
CA LYS A 144 -36.57 -41.94 17.33
C LYS A 144 -37.53 -42.11 18.50
N ILE A 145 -37.78 -41.06 19.29
CA ILE A 145 -38.64 -41.11 20.49
C ILE A 145 -40.13 -41.08 20.11
N ARG A 146 -40.51 -40.59 18.92
CA ARG A 146 -41.93 -40.41 18.52
C ARG A 146 -42.56 -41.58 17.75
N ARG A 147 -41.87 -42.71 17.57
CA ARG A 147 -42.43 -43.93 16.92
C ARG A 147 -43.08 -44.91 17.91
N ASN A 148 -43.73 -44.41 18.95
CA ASN A 148 -44.50 -45.22 19.90
C ASN A 148 -45.93 -44.69 20.13
N GLU A 149 -46.46 -43.87 19.20
CA GLU A 149 -47.86 -43.46 19.26
C GLU A 149 -48.76 -44.58 18.69
N ARG A 150 -49.23 -45.41 19.64
CA ARG A 150 -50.47 -46.21 19.71
C ARG A 150 -51.11 -46.69 18.40
N CYS A 151 -51.12 -48.01 18.24
CA CYS A 151 -52.12 -48.72 17.43
C CYS A 151 -53.55 -48.38 17.91
N PRO A 152 -54.49 -48.03 17.02
CA PRO A 152 -55.91 -48.07 17.36
C PRO A 152 -56.33 -49.54 17.46
N ALA A 153 -56.53 -50.02 18.69
CA ALA A 153 -57.18 -51.30 18.94
C ALA A 153 -58.67 -51.19 18.58
N ASN A 154 -59.13 -52.17 17.79
CA ASN A 154 -60.52 -52.49 17.48
C ASN A 154 -61.49 -52.14 18.62
N GLN A 155 -62.49 -51.30 18.31
CA GLN A 155 -63.79 -51.39 18.97
C GLN A 155 -64.81 -51.91 17.96
N ALA A 156 -64.93 -53.23 17.95
CA ALA A 156 -66.10 -53.91 17.43
C ALA A 156 -67.11 -54.09 18.58
N SER A 157 -68.39 -54.04 18.21
CA SER A 157 -69.56 -54.67 18.85
C SER A 157 -70.55 -53.77 19.59
N GLY A 158 -71.71 -53.58 18.95
CA GLY A 158 -73.04 -53.68 19.58
C GLY A 158 -73.52 -52.49 20.41
N THR A 159 -74.80 -52.17 20.60
CA THR A 159 -76.08 -52.85 20.35
C THR A 159 -77.18 -51.84 20.72
N SER A 160 -78.26 -51.77 19.92
CA SER A 160 -79.68 -51.58 20.34
C SER A 160 -80.23 -50.21 20.82
N ALA A 161 -81.15 -49.68 19.98
CA ALA A 161 -82.58 -49.38 20.22
C ALA A 161 -83.10 -48.15 21.02
N ALA A 162 -84.35 -47.82 20.61
CA ALA A 162 -85.43 -47.02 21.22
C ALA A 162 -85.50 -45.53 20.80
N THR A 163 -86.50 -45.12 19.98
CA THR A 163 -87.88 -44.67 20.35
C THR A 163 -87.83 -43.33 21.10
N VAL A 164 -88.35 -42.20 20.62
CA VAL A 164 -89.71 -41.79 20.18
C VAL A 164 -89.61 -40.78 19.04
#